data_AF-A0A519PSN5-F1
#
_entry.id   AF-A0A519PSN5-F1
#
_cell.length_a   1.000
_cell.length_b   1.000
_cell.length_c   1.000
_cell.angle_alpha   90.00
_cell.angle_beta   90.00
_cell.angle_gamma   90.00
#
_symmetry.space_group_name_H-M   'P 1'
#
loop_
_entity.id
_entity.type
_entity.pdbx_description
1 polymer ?
#
loop_
_entity_poly.entity_id
_entity_poly.type
_entity_poly.pdbx_seq_one_letter_code
_entity_poly.pdbx_strand_id
1 'polypeptide(L)'
;GRERFLNSFNPGRGPIPNPDELSAERDEPWPSGRYNHALFDLNRDWFIQTQPETQGHSAAVRDWRPQVVVDAHEMGTDETFFFPPEAQPLNPWIWPRTLDNRAMFGRNTAARFDRAGYDYFTGKVYDAFYPGYGDGWPGYLGAVSMTYEQGSARGLAARTSAGDEFTYLDTVKHHFAAALATVETASRSHDRLLNDFYAFHQDGLNGRGAYILPRGADPSATERLAGLLVRSGIEVGRARAAFSACGRNYQAGDYVVNLAQPQRRMAEVLLTRDVPLDPTFMAEQERRRSHNLGDEIYDVTAWSLPLMFGVDGARCNGAPSVAVEARGPELVRSAAVADADAAYGFLVRPGTGGTRFLAAALVAGLDVRSADKPFVQAGVAYPSGTMILPRAGNPADLSATVKRLAAQTGAVATGIASSWVDQGPSFGSSDVVRIRAPRVAMAWDSPTRAESAGSIRWVLEQEMGYPVTAIRTATLSSADLSRYQVLIIPEGYNYKGVLGDAGVANIKTWVENGGTLITVGTGTRMAVDAALLATRREQVAAEGDAPDADAAFASEAEYRAAIAGGERSPDSV
;
A
#
# COMPACT_ATOMS: atom_id res chain seq x y z
N GLY A 1 5.45 1.39 17.45
CA GLY A 1 4.34 0.96 18.30
C GLY A 1 4.65 0.96 19.78
N ARG A 2 5.29 -0.09 20.30
CA ARG A 2 5.49 -0.34 21.76
C ARG A 2 5.88 0.88 22.58
N GLU A 3 6.95 1.59 22.23
CA GLU A 3 7.40 2.75 23.01
C GLU A 3 6.37 3.89 23.02
N ARG A 4 5.58 4.04 21.94
CA ARG A 4 4.50 5.03 21.87
C ARG A 4 3.35 4.68 22.81
N PHE A 5 2.94 3.41 22.80
CA PHE A 5 1.96 2.88 23.75
C PHE A 5 2.43 3.10 25.20
N LEU A 6 3.67 2.70 25.54
CA LEU A 6 4.21 2.88 26.90
C LEU A 6 4.29 4.34 27.33
N ASN A 7 4.66 5.25 26.41
CA ASN A 7 4.69 6.69 26.68
C ASN A 7 3.31 7.31 26.85
N SER A 8 2.25 6.69 26.30
CA SER A 8 0.86 7.07 26.57
C SER A 8 0.36 6.49 27.89
N PHE A 9 0.56 5.19 28.07
CA PHE A 9 0.03 4.42 29.19
C PHE A 9 0.66 4.84 30.53
N ASN A 10 1.99 4.95 30.61
CA ASN A 10 2.67 5.17 31.89
C ASN A 10 2.30 6.51 32.57
N PRO A 11 2.17 7.64 31.86
CA PRO A 11 1.71 8.89 32.48
C PRO A 11 0.22 8.87 32.89
N GLY A 12 -0.61 8.10 32.18
CA GLY A 12 -2.03 7.94 32.49
C GLY A 12 -2.28 7.03 33.71
N ARG A 13 -1.29 6.22 34.08
CA ARG A 13 -1.44 5.18 35.09
C ARG A 13 -1.56 5.71 36.53
N GLY A 14 -2.58 5.22 37.23
CA GLY A 14 -2.78 5.44 38.67
C GLY A 14 -2.08 4.42 39.58
N PRO A 15 -2.21 4.56 40.92
CA PRO A 15 -1.72 3.57 41.88
C PRO A 15 -2.44 2.21 41.77
N ILE A 16 -3.65 2.20 41.20
CA ILE A 16 -4.47 1.02 40.93
C ILE A 16 -4.88 1.09 39.45
N PRO A 17 -4.87 -0.01 38.70
CA PRO A 17 -5.39 -0.04 37.33
C PRO A 17 -6.81 0.53 37.24
N ASN A 18 -7.05 1.43 36.28
CA ASN A 18 -8.37 1.99 36.06
C ASN A 18 -9.06 1.31 34.87
N PRO A 19 -10.09 0.48 35.10
CA PRO A 19 -10.77 -0.25 34.02
C PRO A 19 -11.72 0.62 33.19
N ASP A 20 -11.96 1.88 33.56
CA ASP A 20 -12.83 2.80 32.82
C ASP A 20 -12.27 3.08 31.42
N GLU A 21 -13.12 3.02 30.39
CA GLU A 21 -12.73 3.25 28.99
C GLU A 21 -12.28 4.70 28.73
N LEU A 22 -12.75 5.65 29.54
CA LEU A 22 -12.36 7.05 29.46
C LEU A 22 -11.04 7.34 30.19
N SER A 23 -10.45 6.32 30.81
CA SER A 23 -9.14 6.45 31.47
C SER A 23 -8.05 6.78 30.45
N ALA A 24 -7.16 7.71 30.80
CA ALA A 24 -5.96 8.00 30.03
C ALA A 24 -5.01 6.78 29.93
N GLU A 25 -5.20 5.74 30.77
CA GLU A 25 -4.53 4.44 30.60
C GLU A 25 -4.95 3.73 29.31
N ARG A 26 -6.19 3.97 28.83
CA ARG A 26 -6.82 3.25 27.71
C ARG A 26 -7.10 4.14 26.49
N ASP A 27 -7.02 5.46 26.65
CA ASP A 27 -7.19 6.45 25.59
C ASP A 27 -5.82 6.89 25.01
N GLU A 28 -5.39 6.25 23.92
CA GLU A 28 -4.12 6.58 23.26
C GLU A 28 -4.24 7.84 22.39
N PRO A 29 -3.32 8.82 22.51
CA PRO A 29 -3.30 9.99 21.65
C PRO A 29 -2.89 9.63 20.22
N TRP A 30 -3.03 10.58 19.31
CA TRP A 30 -2.53 10.42 17.96
C TRP A 30 -0.99 10.49 17.91
N PRO A 31 -0.33 9.63 17.12
CA PRO A 31 -0.84 8.35 16.62
C PRO A 31 -0.81 7.30 17.75
N SER A 32 -1.66 6.27 17.70
CA SER A 32 -1.62 5.20 18.70
C SER A 32 -0.41 4.28 18.54
N GLY A 33 -0.22 3.35 19.47
CA GLY A 33 0.80 2.31 19.48
C GLY A 33 0.65 1.26 18.37
N ARG A 34 -0.46 1.22 17.64
CA ARG A 34 -0.71 0.27 16.55
C ARG A 34 0.32 0.35 15.42
N TYR A 35 0.74 1.56 15.06
CA TYR A 35 1.54 1.79 13.85
C TYR A 35 3.05 1.75 14.11
N ASN A 36 3.82 1.47 13.05
CA ASN A 36 5.29 1.58 13.09
C ASN A 36 5.77 3.05 13.17
N HIS A 37 7.08 3.29 13.02
CA HIS A 37 7.63 4.65 13.05
C HIS A 37 7.06 5.53 11.91
N ALA A 38 6.92 4.96 10.72
CA ALA A 38 6.40 5.63 9.53
C ALA A 38 4.85 5.72 9.49
N LEU A 39 4.17 5.27 10.56
CA LEU A 39 2.71 5.21 10.68
C LEU A 39 2.03 4.21 9.73
N PHE A 40 2.72 3.15 9.34
CA PHE A 40 2.12 2.04 8.59
C PHE A 40 1.50 1.00 9.54
N ASP A 41 0.38 0.41 9.11
CA ASP A 41 -0.03 -0.91 9.56
C ASP A 41 0.81 -1.96 8.82
N LEU A 42 1.63 -2.69 9.58
CA LEU A 42 2.53 -3.69 9.04
C LEU A 42 1.79 -4.94 8.56
N ASN A 43 0.57 -5.18 9.05
CA ASN A 43 -0.27 -6.30 8.64
C ASN A 43 -1.01 -6.07 7.31
N ARG A 44 -0.56 -5.08 6.53
CA ARG A 44 -0.91 -4.87 5.11
C ARG A 44 0.31 -4.73 4.21
N ASP A 45 1.52 -4.86 4.76
CA ASP A 45 2.77 -4.56 4.06
C ASP A 45 3.56 -5.81 3.65
N TRP A 46 3.13 -7.03 4.04
CA TRP A 46 3.91 -8.27 3.82
C TRP A 46 4.24 -8.56 2.35
N PHE A 47 3.32 -8.27 1.43
CA PHE A 47 3.51 -8.56 0.01
C PHE A 47 4.30 -7.49 -0.75
N ILE A 48 4.20 -6.23 -0.31
CA ILE A 48 4.84 -5.07 -0.97
C ILE A 48 6.18 -4.70 -0.31
N GLN A 49 6.37 -5.09 0.95
CA GLN A 49 7.59 -5.01 1.75
C GLN A 49 8.22 -3.63 1.72
N THR A 50 7.42 -2.58 1.93
CA THR A 50 7.94 -1.21 1.98
C THR A 50 8.71 -0.93 3.26
N GLN A 51 8.32 -1.57 4.36
CA GLN A 51 8.87 -1.30 5.69
C GLN A 51 10.05 -2.25 6.04
N PRO A 52 11.05 -1.79 6.81
CA PRO A 52 12.18 -2.62 7.21
C PRO A 52 11.75 -3.81 8.09
N GLU A 53 10.70 -3.68 8.89
CA GLU A 53 10.18 -4.74 9.74
C GLU A 53 9.63 -5.92 8.91
N THR A 54 8.80 -5.64 7.91
CA THR A 54 8.25 -6.69 7.02
C THR A 54 9.31 -7.29 6.11
N GLN A 55 10.30 -6.50 5.65
CA GLN A 55 11.48 -7.03 4.94
C GLN A 55 12.29 -8.00 5.81
N GLY A 56 12.45 -7.68 7.10
CA GLY A 56 13.09 -8.57 8.08
C GLY A 56 12.30 -9.85 8.32
N HIS A 57 10.99 -9.74 8.52
CA HIS A 57 10.11 -10.90 8.71
C HIS A 57 10.07 -11.80 7.47
N SER A 58 9.93 -11.23 6.27
CA SER A 58 9.89 -11.98 5.02
C SER A 58 11.20 -12.72 4.78
N ALA A 59 12.35 -12.09 5.06
CA ALA A 59 13.66 -12.73 5.00
C ALA A 59 13.77 -13.89 6.00
N ALA A 60 13.35 -13.70 7.25
CA ALA A 60 13.38 -14.73 8.28
C ALA A 60 12.50 -15.95 7.94
N VAL A 61 11.27 -15.72 7.46
CA VAL A 61 10.37 -16.79 7.02
C VAL A 61 10.96 -17.57 5.85
N ARG A 62 11.59 -16.87 4.89
CA ARG A 62 12.20 -17.51 3.71
C ARG A 62 13.46 -18.32 4.04
N ASP A 63 14.25 -17.86 5.01
CA ASP A 63 15.47 -18.54 5.44
C ASP A 63 15.13 -19.76 6.30
N TRP A 64 14.30 -19.58 7.32
CA TRP A 64 13.94 -20.64 8.27
C TRP A 64 12.96 -21.68 7.69
N ARG A 65 12.08 -21.26 6.77
CA ARG A 65 11.02 -22.09 6.15
C ARG A 65 10.15 -22.80 7.19
N PRO A 66 9.44 -22.05 8.05
CA PRO A 66 8.58 -22.64 9.07
C PRO A 66 7.43 -23.43 8.45
N GLN A 67 7.07 -24.56 9.08
CA GLN A 67 5.86 -25.31 8.74
C GLN A 67 4.60 -24.72 9.39
N VAL A 68 4.77 -23.99 10.50
CA VAL A 68 3.68 -23.38 11.27
C VAL A 68 4.07 -21.96 11.65
N VAL A 69 3.18 -21.01 11.42
CA VAL A 69 3.34 -19.60 11.82
C VAL A 69 2.05 -19.14 12.48
N VAL A 70 2.16 -18.40 13.58
CA VAL A 70 1.02 -17.72 14.21
C VAL A 70 1.32 -16.24 14.20
N ASP A 71 0.44 -15.47 13.60
CA ASP A 71 0.41 -14.02 13.68
C ASP A 71 -0.57 -13.62 14.78
N ALA A 72 -0.03 -13.19 15.93
CA ALA A 72 -0.81 -12.97 17.14
C ALA A 72 -1.13 -11.49 17.32
N HIS A 73 -2.42 -11.20 17.44
CA HIS A 73 -3.02 -9.88 17.48
C HIS A 73 -4.00 -9.76 18.66
N GLU A 74 -4.44 -8.52 18.87
CA GLU A 74 -5.39 -8.13 19.89
C GLU A 74 -6.50 -7.25 19.31
N MET A 75 -7.71 -7.39 19.85
CA MET A 75 -8.94 -6.72 19.40
C MET A 75 -9.49 -5.71 20.43
N GLY A 76 -10.77 -5.37 20.32
CA GLY A 76 -11.50 -4.62 21.34
C GLY A 76 -11.66 -5.42 22.64
N THR A 77 -12.02 -4.73 23.72
CA THR A 77 -12.22 -5.33 25.05
C THR A 77 -13.39 -6.31 25.09
N ASP A 78 -14.45 -6.03 24.34
CA ASP A 78 -15.66 -6.86 24.31
C ASP A 78 -15.54 -8.11 23.41
N GLU A 79 -14.42 -8.26 22.70
CA GLU A 79 -14.21 -9.40 21.82
C GLU A 79 -13.67 -10.61 22.58
N THR A 80 -14.07 -11.80 22.16
CA THR A 80 -13.52 -13.07 22.67
C THR A 80 -12.34 -13.52 21.81
N PHE A 81 -11.79 -14.72 22.01
CA PHE A 81 -10.62 -15.16 21.22
C PHE A 81 -11.05 -15.67 19.85
N PHE A 82 -10.39 -15.25 18.77
CA PHE A 82 -10.53 -15.85 17.45
C PHE A 82 -9.29 -16.66 17.03
N PHE A 83 -9.58 -17.79 16.42
CA PHE A 83 -8.62 -18.62 15.69
C PHE A 83 -9.31 -19.28 14.49
N PRO A 84 -8.54 -19.80 13.50
CA PRO A 84 -9.13 -20.43 12.33
C PRO A 84 -10.08 -21.59 12.67
N PRO A 85 -11.06 -21.91 11.81
CA PRO A 85 -11.20 -21.45 10.43
C PRO A 85 -11.63 -19.98 10.27
N GLU A 86 -11.17 -19.37 9.18
CA GLU A 86 -11.48 -18.00 8.78
C GLU A 86 -12.90 -17.86 8.20
N ALA A 87 -13.39 -16.62 8.14
CA ALA A 87 -14.62 -16.27 7.44
C ALA A 87 -14.46 -16.42 5.92
N GLN A 88 -15.59 -16.49 5.22
CA GLN A 88 -15.61 -16.35 3.76
C GLN A 88 -15.50 -14.87 3.39
N PRO A 89 -14.87 -14.53 2.26
CA PRO A 89 -14.34 -15.44 1.24
C PRO A 89 -12.88 -15.85 1.51
N LEU A 90 -12.51 -17.05 1.09
CA LEU A 90 -11.11 -17.50 1.10
C LEU A 90 -10.44 -17.21 -0.24
N ASN A 91 -9.16 -16.86 -0.25
CA ASN A 91 -8.43 -16.70 -1.50
C ASN A 91 -8.31 -18.05 -2.25
N PRO A 92 -8.67 -18.12 -3.54
CA PRO A 92 -8.65 -19.37 -4.30
C PRO A 92 -7.24 -19.95 -4.51
N TRP A 93 -6.19 -19.17 -4.26
CA TRP A 93 -4.81 -19.63 -4.35
C TRP A 93 -4.27 -20.25 -3.06
N ILE A 94 -5.00 -20.16 -1.94
CA ILE A 94 -4.65 -20.89 -0.72
C ILE A 94 -4.80 -22.38 -1.01
N TRP A 95 -3.76 -23.15 -0.66
CA TRP A 95 -3.77 -24.58 -0.93
C TRP A 95 -4.78 -25.30 -0.02
N PRO A 96 -5.64 -26.20 -0.54
CA PRO A 96 -6.68 -26.83 0.28
C PRO A 96 -6.16 -27.55 1.53
N ARG A 97 -5.00 -28.22 1.45
CA ARG A 97 -4.42 -28.87 2.64
C ARG A 97 -3.95 -27.90 3.71
N THR A 98 -3.58 -26.67 3.33
CA THR A 98 -3.29 -25.60 4.30
C THR A 98 -4.56 -25.29 5.10
N LEU A 99 -5.72 -25.17 4.44
CA LEU A 99 -7.01 -24.95 5.11
C LEU A 99 -7.39 -26.12 6.03
N ASP A 100 -7.20 -27.37 5.58
CA ASP A 100 -7.42 -28.55 6.42
C ASP A 100 -6.53 -28.55 7.67
N ASN A 101 -5.27 -28.13 7.52
CA ASN A 101 -4.33 -28.02 8.63
C ASN A 101 -4.73 -26.87 9.58
N ARG A 102 -5.14 -25.70 9.08
CA ARG A 102 -5.66 -24.60 9.90
C ARG A 102 -6.88 -25.05 10.74
N ALA A 103 -7.82 -25.77 10.13
CA ALA A 103 -8.97 -26.33 10.84
C ALA A 103 -8.55 -27.36 11.91
N MET A 104 -7.52 -28.16 11.67
CA MET A 104 -6.95 -29.07 12.67
C MET A 104 -6.37 -28.31 13.88
N PHE A 105 -5.62 -27.24 13.64
CA PHE A 105 -5.11 -26.38 14.72
C PHE A 105 -6.26 -25.74 15.50
N GLY A 106 -7.23 -25.14 14.80
CA GLY A 106 -8.42 -24.54 15.40
C GLY A 106 -9.18 -25.48 16.32
N ARG A 107 -9.40 -26.73 15.90
CA ARG A 107 -10.08 -27.75 16.72
C ARG A 107 -9.34 -28.10 18.01
N ASN A 108 -8.00 -28.15 17.99
CA ASN A 108 -7.24 -28.40 19.22
C ASN A 108 -7.26 -27.17 20.15
N THR A 109 -7.16 -25.97 19.59
CA THR A 109 -7.28 -24.72 20.36
C THR A 109 -8.66 -24.61 21.01
N ALA A 110 -9.74 -24.86 20.26
CA ALA A 110 -11.10 -24.98 20.78
C ALA A 110 -11.18 -25.96 21.96
N ALA A 111 -10.68 -27.19 21.78
CA ALA A 111 -10.71 -28.19 22.85
C ALA A 111 -9.94 -27.77 24.12
N ARG A 112 -8.91 -26.92 23.98
CA ARG A 112 -8.15 -26.35 25.11
C ARG A 112 -8.95 -25.22 25.79
N PHE A 113 -9.61 -24.39 25.00
CA PHE A 113 -10.47 -23.29 25.47
C PHE A 113 -11.72 -23.84 26.18
N ASP A 114 -12.38 -24.85 25.61
CA ASP A 114 -13.52 -25.55 26.21
C ASP A 114 -13.19 -26.10 27.61
N ARG A 115 -12.00 -26.70 27.77
CA ARG A 115 -11.55 -27.22 29.07
C ARG A 115 -11.24 -26.13 30.08
N ALA A 116 -10.86 -24.95 29.61
CA ALA A 116 -10.51 -23.81 30.46
C ALA A 116 -11.70 -22.88 30.72
N GLY A 117 -12.82 -23.05 30.00
CA GLY A 117 -13.98 -22.18 30.07
C GLY A 117 -13.75 -20.82 29.40
N TYR A 118 -12.91 -20.77 28.36
CA TYR A 118 -12.64 -19.55 27.61
C TYR A 118 -13.53 -19.47 26.37
N ASP A 119 -14.25 -18.36 26.23
CA ASP A 119 -15.06 -18.11 25.04
C ASP A 119 -14.18 -17.83 23.81
N TYR A 120 -14.63 -18.31 22.67
CA TYR A 120 -13.97 -18.11 21.39
C TYR A 120 -14.98 -18.09 20.24
N PHE A 121 -14.53 -17.62 19.08
CA PHE A 121 -15.28 -17.70 17.84
C PHE A 121 -14.40 -18.09 16.65
N THR A 122 -15.04 -18.59 15.60
CA THR A 122 -14.42 -18.99 14.33
C THR A 122 -15.37 -18.68 13.17
N GLY A 123 -14.86 -18.51 11.95
CA GLY A 123 -15.68 -18.35 10.75
C GLY A 123 -16.44 -17.02 10.63
N LYS A 124 -16.00 -16.00 11.37
CA LYS A 124 -16.60 -14.65 11.41
C LYS A 124 -15.51 -13.58 11.42
N VAL A 125 -15.85 -12.42 10.85
CA VAL A 125 -15.04 -11.19 10.76
C VAL A 125 -13.78 -11.33 9.92
N TYR A 126 -12.86 -12.21 10.31
CA TYR A 126 -11.54 -12.33 9.70
C TYR A 126 -11.54 -13.33 8.56
N ASP A 127 -11.46 -12.84 7.33
CA ASP A 127 -11.28 -13.65 6.12
C ASP A 127 -9.80 -13.92 5.81
N ALA A 128 -9.55 -14.76 4.79
CA ALA A 128 -8.21 -14.98 4.25
C ALA A 128 -8.18 -14.70 2.73
N PHE A 129 -8.88 -13.65 2.29
CA PHE A 129 -8.94 -13.28 0.87
C PHE A 129 -7.72 -12.46 0.44
N TYR A 130 -7.38 -11.42 1.20
CA TYR A 130 -6.21 -10.59 0.92
C TYR A 130 -4.90 -11.32 1.27
N PRO A 131 -3.88 -11.32 0.38
CA PRO A 131 -2.67 -12.11 0.62
C PRO A 131 -1.60 -11.42 1.48
N GLY A 132 -1.77 -10.12 1.78
CA GLY A 132 -0.74 -9.30 2.43
C GLY A 132 -0.77 -9.29 3.96
N TYR A 133 -1.57 -10.16 4.59
CA TYR A 133 -1.53 -10.38 6.04
C TYR A 133 -0.33 -11.24 6.45
N GLY A 134 0.04 -11.19 7.72
CA GLY A 134 1.06 -12.04 8.33
C GLY A 134 0.65 -13.51 8.41
N ASP A 135 -0.64 -13.82 8.31
CA ASP A 135 -1.13 -15.18 8.12
C ASP A 135 -1.39 -15.56 6.66
N GLY A 136 -1.57 -14.59 5.76
CA GLY A 136 -1.77 -14.81 4.33
C GLY A 136 -0.44 -15.09 3.63
N TRP A 137 0.50 -14.17 3.74
CA TRP A 137 1.74 -14.16 2.96
C TRP A 137 2.60 -15.42 3.18
N PRO A 138 2.89 -15.87 4.42
CA PRO A 138 3.65 -17.11 4.63
C PRO A 138 2.91 -18.36 4.13
N GLY A 139 1.58 -18.32 4.05
CA GLY A 139 0.76 -19.42 3.55
C GLY A 139 1.04 -19.73 2.07
N TYR A 140 1.36 -18.70 1.28
CA TYR A 140 1.78 -18.86 -0.12
C TYR A 140 3.23 -19.34 -0.28
N LEU A 141 3.97 -19.51 0.82
CA LEU A 141 5.27 -20.20 0.88
C LEU A 141 5.16 -21.63 1.43
N GLY A 142 3.93 -22.14 1.62
CA GLY A 142 3.65 -23.50 2.07
C GLY A 142 3.54 -23.67 3.58
N ALA A 143 3.73 -22.61 4.37
CA ALA A 143 3.51 -22.68 5.82
C ALA A 143 2.02 -22.80 6.16
N VAL A 144 1.70 -23.46 7.26
CA VAL A 144 0.38 -23.33 7.91
C VAL A 144 0.44 -22.10 8.81
N SER A 145 0.14 -20.95 8.23
CA SER A 145 0.11 -19.66 8.91
C SER A 145 -1.30 -19.30 9.34
N MET A 146 -1.47 -18.71 10.53
CA MET A 146 -2.79 -18.47 11.14
C MET A 146 -2.80 -17.13 11.89
N THR A 147 -3.90 -16.38 11.81
CA THR A 147 -4.14 -15.25 12.71
C THR A 147 -4.79 -15.73 14.00
N TYR A 148 -4.26 -15.29 15.14
CA TYR A 148 -4.94 -15.34 16.43
C TYR A 148 -5.28 -13.93 16.88
N GLU A 149 -6.51 -13.72 17.28
CA GLU A 149 -7.00 -12.41 17.74
C GLU A 149 -7.55 -12.57 19.15
N GLN A 150 -7.08 -11.75 20.10
CA GLN A 150 -7.50 -11.83 21.50
C GLN A 150 -8.17 -10.54 21.97
N GLY A 151 -9.27 -10.64 22.71
CA GLY A 151 -9.83 -9.51 23.44
C GLY A 151 -8.79 -8.79 24.31
N SER A 152 -8.74 -7.47 24.27
CA SER A 152 -7.67 -6.70 24.92
C SER A 152 -8.16 -5.85 26.08
N ALA A 153 -7.41 -5.87 27.18
CA ALA A 153 -7.59 -4.86 28.23
C ALA A 153 -7.10 -3.47 27.78
N ARG A 154 -6.24 -3.39 26.76
CA ARG A 154 -5.58 -2.16 26.29
C ARG A 154 -4.97 -1.35 27.43
N GLY A 155 -4.22 -2.03 28.29
CA GLY A 155 -3.78 -1.55 29.59
C GLY A 155 -3.65 -2.71 30.56
N LEU A 156 -3.85 -2.48 31.86
CA LEU A 156 -3.79 -3.52 32.88
C LEU A 156 -5.16 -4.15 33.20
N ALA A 157 -6.23 -3.38 33.07
CA ALA A 157 -7.60 -3.82 33.31
C ALA A 157 -8.57 -3.03 32.42
N ALA A 158 -9.71 -3.63 32.11
CA ALA A 158 -10.78 -3.02 31.37
C ALA A 158 -12.13 -3.51 31.89
N ARG A 159 -13.16 -2.67 31.79
CA ARG A 159 -14.55 -3.07 32.03
C ARG A 159 -15.19 -3.43 30.69
N THR A 160 -15.76 -4.63 30.60
CA THR A 160 -16.57 -5.02 29.44
C THR A 160 -17.91 -4.31 29.47
N SER A 161 -18.59 -4.27 28.33
CA SER A 161 -19.97 -3.76 28.21
C SER A 161 -20.97 -4.52 29.10
N ALA A 162 -20.70 -5.79 29.42
CA ALA A 162 -21.48 -6.58 30.38
C ALA A 162 -21.24 -6.18 31.85
N GLY A 163 -20.21 -5.37 32.12
CA GLY A 163 -19.83 -4.89 33.45
C GLY A 163 -18.71 -5.69 34.12
N ASP A 164 -18.27 -6.78 33.50
CA ASP A 164 -17.19 -7.65 34.01
C ASP A 164 -15.83 -6.98 33.90
N GLU A 165 -14.91 -7.36 34.78
CA GLU A 165 -13.52 -6.93 34.72
C GLU A 165 -12.70 -7.91 33.88
N PHE A 166 -12.06 -7.41 32.84
CA PHE A 166 -11.16 -8.15 31.97
C PHE A 166 -9.73 -7.63 32.13
N THR A 167 -8.79 -8.49 32.51
CA THR A 167 -7.43 -8.07 32.88
C THR A 167 -6.40 -8.42 31.82
N TYR A 168 -5.26 -7.73 31.83
CA TYR A 168 -4.10 -8.09 31.02
C TYR A 168 -3.63 -9.54 31.30
N LEU A 169 -3.80 -10.02 32.54
CA LEU A 169 -3.48 -11.41 32.88
C LEU A 169 -4.39 -12.40 32.14
N ASP A 170 -5.65 -12.05 31.88
CA ASP A 170 -6.56 -12.91 31.13
C ASP A 170 -6.17 -12.96 29.64
N THR A 171 -5.84 -11.82 29.04
CA THR A 171 -5.20 -11.75 27.70
C THR A 171 -3.99 -12.69 27.61
N VAL A 172 -3.07 -12.61 28.59
CA VAL A 172 -1.86 -13.45 28.63
C VAL A 172 -2.20 -14.94 28.77
N LYS A 173 -3.16 -15.30 29.65
CA LYS A 173 -3.58 -16.70 29.84
C LYS A 173 -4.16 -17.29 28.56
N HIS A 174 -5.02 -16.55 27.86
CA HIS A 174 -5.66 -17.05 26.65
C HIS A 174 -4.64 -17.24 25.52
N HIS A 175 -3.75 -16.25 25.28
CA HIS A 175 -2.64 -16.41 24.34
C HIS A 175 -1.74 -17.59 24.70
N PHE A 176 -1.42 -17.77 25.99
CA PHE A 176 -0.60 -18.88 26.44
C PHE A 176 -1.28 -20.24 26.17
N ALA A 177 -2.57 -20.35 26.46
CA ALA A 177 -3.34 -21.56 26.17
C ALA A 177 -3.38 -21.87 24.66
N ALA A 178 -3.59 -20.85 23.83
CA ALA A 178 -3.60 -20.99 22.38
C ALA A 178 -2.22 -21.40 21.84
N ALA A 179 -1.14 -20.74 22.29
CA ALA A 179 0.22 -21.05 21.87
C ALA A 179 0.63 -22.49 22.24
N LEU A 180 0.29 -22.97 23.45
CA LEU A 180 0.53 -24.36 23.83
C LEU A 180 -0.30 -25.34 23.00
N ALA A 181 -1.55 -24.99 22.66
CA ALA A 181 -2.39 -25.79 21.76
C ALA A 181 -1.76 -25.90 20.37
N THR A 182 -1.18 -24.81 19.86
CA THR A 182 -0.43 -24.80 18.59
C THR A 182 0.77 -25.74 18.66
N VAL A 183 1.62 -25.61 19.69
CA VAL A 183 2.81 -26.46 19.85
C VAL A 183 2.43 -27.94 19.96
N GLU A 184 1.38 -28.27 20.72
CA GLU A 184 0.86 -29.62 20.85
C GLU A 184 0.42 -30.21 19.52
N THR A 185 -0.38 -29.47 18.74
CA THR A 185 -0.87 -29.92 17.43
C THR A 185 0.30 -30.08 16.46
N ALA A 186 1.22 -29.13 16.41
CA ALA A 186 2.40 -29.20 15.54
C ALA A 186 3.26 -30.42 15.87
N SER A 187 3.48 -30.71 17.15
CA SER A 187 4.27 -31.86 17.60
C SER A 187 3.60 -33.20 17.22
N ARG A 188 2.27 -33.32 17.40
CA ARG A 188 1.53 -34.55 17.07
C ARG A 188 1.41 -34.79 15.57
N SER A 189 1.38 -33.72 14.78
CA SER A 189 1.16 -33.76 13.33
C SER A 189 2.45 -33.53 12.53
N HIS A 190 3.61 -33.73 13.13
CA HIS A 190 4.94 -33.49 12.54
C HIS A 190 5.06 -34.03 11.10
N ASP A 191 4.84 -35.33 10.90
CA ASP A 191 5.03 -35.96 9.59
C ASP A 191 4.05 -35.43 8.56
N ARG A 192 2.80 -35.15 8.96
CA ARG A 192 1.79 -34.56 8.09
C ARG A 192 2.23 -33.17 7.64
N LEU A 193 2.65 -32.30 8.57
CA LEU A 193 3.04 -30.93 8.26
C LEU A 193 4.26 -30.87 7.33
N LEU A 194 5.28 -31.72 7.55
CA LEU A 194 6.43 -31.80 6.66
C LEU A 194 6.07 -32.34 5.27
N ASN A 195 5.26 -33.40 5.19
CA ASN A 195 4.85 -33.97 3.92
C ASN A 195 3.95 -33.03 3.12
N ASP A 196 3.05 -32.31 3.79
CA ASP A 196 2.21 -31.29 3.16
C ASP A 196 3.06 -30.11 2.67
N PHE A 197 4.02 -29.63 3.48
CA PHE A 197 4.95 -28.58 3.05
C PHE A 197 5.75 -28.99 1.81
N TYR A 198 6.24 -30.24 1.77
CA TYR A 198 6.95 -30.78 0.61
C TYR A 198 6.02 -30.89 -0.62
N ALA A 199 4.83 -31.46 -0.44
CA ALA A 199 3.85 -31.62 -1.51
C ALA A 199 3.37 -30.28 -2.09
N PHE A 200 3.26 -29.23 -1.26
CA PHE A 200 2.97 -27.86 -1.71
C PHE A 200 3.97 -27.38 -2.76
N HIS A 201 5.27 -27.55 -2.48
CA HIS A 201 6.34 -27.10 -3.37
C HIS A 201 6.47 -28.01 -4.61
N GLN A 202 6.25 -29.32 -4.45
CA GLN A 202 6.20 -30.24 -5.59
C GLN A 202 5.05 -29.90 -6.55
N ASP A 203 3.87 -29.56 -6.02
CA ASP A 203 2.74 -29.13 -6.85
C ASP A 203 3.05 -27.84 -7.61
N GLY A 204 3.81 -26.92 -7.01
CA GLY A 204 4.32 -25.73 -7.68
C GLY A 204 5.12 -26.04 -8.95
N LEU A 205 5.97 -27.07 -8.92
CA LEU A 205 6.76 -27.51 -10.09
C LEU A 205 5.90 -28.01 -11.27
N ASN A 206 4.66 -28.45 -11.01
CA ASN A 206 3.71 -28.84 -12.04
C ASN A 206 2.93 -27.67 -12.65
N GLY A 207 3.28 -26.43 -12.26
CA GLY A 207 2.73 -25.20 -12.83
C GLY A 207 2.92 -25.11 -14.33
N ARG A 208 1.99 -24.41 -14.99
CA ARG A 208 2.00 -24.20 -16.44
C ARG A 208 1.91 -22.73 -16.76
N GLY A 209 2.58 -22.33 -17.83
CA GLY A 209 2.58 -20.95 -18.30
C GLY A 209 3.65 -20.09 -17.65
N ALA A 210 3.58 -18.79 -17.95
CA ALA A 210 4.49 -17.80 -17.42
C ALA A 210 3.82 -16.42 -17.40
N TYR A 211 4.27 -15.55 -16.51
CA TYR A 211 4.03 -14.11 -16.62
C TYR A 211 5.21 -13.44 -17.32
N ILE A 212 4.93 -12.55 -18.25
CA ILE A 212 5.93 -11.72 -18.92
C ILE A 212 5.76 -10.28 -18.44
N LEU A 213 6.83 -9.69 -17.91
CA LEU A 213 6.85 -8.30 -17.43
C LEU A 213 7.75 -7.47 -18.35
N PRO A 214 7.16 -6.75 -19.33
CA PRO A 214 7.94 -5.94 -20.25
C PRO A 214 8.51 -4.71 -19.54
N ARG A 215 9.72 -4.30 -19.93
CA ARG A 215 10.36 -3.07 -19.40
C ARG A 215 9.69 -1.81 -19.93
N GLY A 216 9.11 -1.87 -21.14
CA GLY A 216 8.25 -0.83 -21.69
C GLY A 216 8.80 0.60 -21.60
N ALA A 217 7.91 1.56 -21.35
CA ALA A 217 8.22 2.98 -21.24
C ALA A 217 8.87 3.36 -19.89
N ASP A 218 8.60 2.60 -18.81
CA ASP A 218 9.21 2.78 -17.49
C ASP A 218 9.97 1.53 -17.04
N PRO A 219 11.22 1.36 -17.54
CA PRO A 219 12.05 0.25 -17.12
C PRO A 219 12.29 0.22 -15.61
N SER A 220 12.31 1.37 -14.92
CA SER A 220 12.60 1.41 -13.48
C SER A 220 11.47 0.77 -12.66
N ALA A 221 10.20 1.00 -13.05
CA ALA A 221 9.05 0.35 -12.43
C ALA A 221 9.13 -1.18 -12.56
N THR A 222 9.38 -1.68 -13.77
CA THR A 222 9.50 -3.12 -14.03
C THR A 222 10.67 -3.75 -13.27
N GLU A 223 11.81 -3.05 -13.20
CA GLU A 223 13.00 -3.52 -12.45
C GLU A 223 12.71 -3.61 -10.94
N ARG A 224 11.97 -2.64 -10.40
CA ARG A 224 11.53 -2.64 -9.01
C ARG A 224 10.57 -3.79 -8.72
N LEU A 225 9.58 -4.00 -9.60
CA LEU A 225 8.65 -5.12 -9.49
C LEU A 225 9.38 -6.46 -9.54
N ALA A 226 10.28 -6.66 -10.51
CA ALA A 226 11.05 -7.89 -10.64
C ALA A 226 11.88 -8.18 -9.37
N GLY A 227 12.55 -7.17 -8.81
CA GLY A 227 13.28 -7.32 -7.54
C GLY A 227 12.37 -7.66 -6.36
N LEU A 228 11.18 -7.04 -6.26
CA LEU A 228 10.19 -7.33 -5.23
C LEU A 228 9.69 -8.78 -5.30
N LEU A 229 9.41 -9.30 -6.49
CA LEU A 229 9.01 -10.70 -6.67
C LEU A 229 10.10 -11.66 -6.17
N VAL A 230 11.38 -11.37 -6.46
CA VAL A 230 12.51 -12.16 -5.95
C VAL A 230 12.64 -12.05 -4.43
N ARG A 231 12.35 -10.89 -3.83
CA ARG A 231 12.24 -10.75 -2.36
C ARG A 231 11.12 -11.61 -1.78
N SER A 232 10.04 -11.80 -2.53
CA SER A 232 8.95 -12.73 -2.18
C SER A 232 9.26 -14.21 -2.46
N GLY A 233 10.48 -14.54 -2.90
CA GLY A 233 10.89 -15.92 -3.15
C GLY A 233 10.49 -16.47 -4.51
N ILE A 234 9.93 -15.64 -5.38
CA ILE A 234 9.58 -16.00 -6.76
C ILE A 234 10.84 -15.99 -7.62
N GLU A 235 11.03 -17.04 -8.40
CA GLU A 235 12.07 -17.13 -9.41
C GLU A 235 11.69 -16.26 -10.61
N VAL A 236 12.53 -15.27 -10.90
CA VAL A 236 12.36 -14.34 -12.02
C VAL A 236 13.57 -14.45 -12.94
N GLY A 237 13.32 -14.69 -14.23
CA GLY A 237 14.34 -14.74 -15.27
C GLY A 237 14.32 -13.49 -16.14
N ARG A 238 15.48 -12.99 -16.53
CA ARG A 238 15.63 -11.90 -17.50
C ARG A 238 15.99 -12.46 -18.86
N ALA A 239 15.18 -12.18 -19.88
CA ALA A 239 15.41 -12.70 -21.23
C ALA A 239 16.73 -12.18 -21.82
N ARG A 240 17.55 -13.08 -22.36
CA ARG A 240 18.85 -12.75 -23.00
C ARG A 240 18.70 -12.28 -24.45
N ALA A 241 17.58 -12.58 -25.08
CA ALA A 241 17.28 -12.24 -26.47
C ALA A 241 15.81 -11.81 -26.60
N ALA A 242 15.46 -11.21 -27.74
CA ALA A 242 14.07 -10.99 -28.10
C ALA A 242 13.35 -12.33 -28.29
N PHE A 243 12.06 -12.37 -27.99
CA PHE A 243 11.25 -13.59 -28.07
C PHE A 243 9.78 -13.25 -28.32
N SER A 244 8.98 -14.25 -28.67
CA SER A 244 7.53 -14.10 -28.84
C SER A 244 6.81 -15.01 -27.84
N ALA A 245 5.75 -14.50 -27.22
CA ALA A 245 4.92 -15.25 -26.28
C ALA A 245 3.48 -14.72 -26.31
N CYS A 246 2.49 -15.62 -26.18
CA CYS A 246 1.06 -15.29 -26.18
C CYS A 246 0.62 -14.23 -27.22
N GLY A 247 1.14 -14.32 -28.45
CA GLY A 247 0.78 -13.43 -29.56
C GLY A 247 1.47 -12.06 -29.57
N ARG A 248 2.42 -11.81 -28.66
CA ARG A 248 3.17 -10.55 -28.55
C ARG A 248 4.68 -10.79 -28.71
N ASN A 249 5.38 -9.76 -29.20
CA ASN A 249 6.84 -9.75 -29.27
C ASN A 249 7.42 -8.98 -28.08
N TYR A 250 8.47 -9.54 -27.50
CA TYR A 250 9.18 -9.04 -26.33
C TYR A 250 10.66 -8.86 -26.65
N GLN A 251 11.32 -8.01 -25.87
CA GLN A 251 12.69 -7.60 -26.10
C GLN A 251 13.66 -8.32 -25.15
N ALA A 252 14.93 -8.34 -25.54
CA ALA A 252 16.00 -8.72 -24.61
C ALA A 252 15.94 -7.81 -23.38
N GLY A 253 15.97 -8.43 -22.20
CA GLY A 253 15.88 -7.75 -20.92
C GLY A 253 14.49 -7.69 -20.31
N ASP A 254 13.42 -8.05 -21.03
CA ASP A 254 12.10 -8.26 -20.43
C ASP A 254 12.14 -9.45 -19.46
N TYR A 255 11.29 -9.44 -18.43
CA TYR A 255 11.30 -10.47 -17.39
C TYR A 255 10.27 -11.56 -17.66
N VAL A 256 10.63 -12.78 -17.30
CA VAL A 256 9.83 -14.00 -17.40
C VAL A 256 9.74 -14.62 -16.02
N VAL A 257 8.53 -14.77 -15.51
CA VAL A 257 8.21 -15.53 -14.30
C VAL A 257 7.58 -16.85 -14.74
N ASN A 258 8.39 -17.90 -14.83
CA ASN A 258 7.89 -19.23 -15.20
C ASN A 258 7.08 -19.82 -14.05
N LEU A 259 5.87 -20.30 -14.29
CA LEU A 259 5.00 -20.83 -13.23
C LEU A 259 5.36 -22.26 -12.80
N ALA A 260 6.21 -22.97 -13.54
CA ALA A 260 6.78 -24.25 -13.13
C ALA A 260 7.90 -24.06 -12.09
N GLN A 261 7.56 -23.52 -10.93
CA GLN A 261 8.49 -23.21 -9.84
C GLN A 261 7.83 -23.49 -8.47
N PRO A 262 8.61 -23.74 -7.40
CA PRO A 262 8.05 -24.06 -6.09
C PRO A 262 7.07 -23.00 -5.56
N GLN A 263 7.33 -21.71 -5.85
CA GLN A 263 6.51 -20.58 -5.42
C GLN A 263 5.45 -20.12 -6.42
N ARG A 264 4.93 -21.05 -7.22
CA ARG A 264 3.84 -20.79 -8.17
C ARG A 264 2.65 -20.04 -7.55
N ARG A 265 2.17 -20.45 -6.38
CA ARG A 265 0.98 -19.85 -5.74
C ARG A 265 1.24 -18.40 -5.32
N MET A 266 2.42 -18.11 -4.77
CA MET A 266 2.87 -16.74 -4.51
C MET A 266 2.92 -15.92 -5.81
N ALA A 267 3.45 -16.48 -6.90
CA ALA A 267 3.45 -15.79 -8.19
C ALA A 267 2.03 -15.52 -8.71
N GLU A 268 1.13 -16.51 -8.69
CA GLU A 268 -0.25 -16.36 -9.18
C GLU A 268 -1.02 -15.34 -8.34
N VAL A 269 -0.93 -15.38 -7.01
CA VAL A 269 -1.69 -14.45 -6.14
C VAL A 269 -1.23 -13.00 -6.27
N LEU A 270 0.06 -12.76 -6.55
CA LEU A 270 0.62 -11.41 -6.65
C LEU A 270 0.57 -10.82 -8.08
N LEU A 271 0.57 -11.67 -9.11
CA LEU A 271 0.65 -11.23 -10.51
C LEU A 271 -0.68 -11.32 -11.27
N THR A 272 -1.63 -12.09 -10.77
CA THR A 272 -2.97 -12.13 -11.37
C THR A 272 -3.60 -10.75 -11.33
N ARG A 273 -4.30 -10.39 -12.41
CA ARG A 273 -5.02 -9.11 -12.51
C ARG A 273 -6.21 -9.07 -11.56
N ASP A 274 -7.05 -10.09 -11.64
CA ASP A 274 -8.32 -10.19 -10.92
C ASP A 274 -8.39 -11.54 -10.20
N VAL A 275 -8.58 -11.52 -8.88
CA VAL A 275 -8.80 -12.74 -8.10
C VAL A 275 -10.30 -12.91 -7.90
N PRO A 276 -10.93 -13.97 -8.45
CA PRO A 276 -12.37 -14.11 -8.41
C PRO A 276 -12.85 -14.38 -6.98
N LEU A 277 -13.93 -13.72 -6.61
CA LEU A 277 -14.70 -14.03 -5.41
C LEU A 277 -15.64 -15.20 -5.68
N ASP A 278 -15.92 -16.00 -4.66
CA ASP A 278 -16.86 -17.13 -4.76
C ASP A 278 -18.26 -16.63 -5.19
N PRO A 279 -18.90 -17.25 -6.21
CA PRO A 279 -20.20 -16.79 -6.68
C PRO A 279 -21.32 -16.82 -5.62
N THR A 280 -21.25 -17.76 -4.67
CA THR A 280 -22.22 -17.84 -3.57
C THR A 280 -21.97 -16.75 -2.54
N PHE A 281 -20.71 -16.42 -2.27
CA PHE A 281 -20.37 -15.25 -1.46
C PHE A 281 -20.91 -13.96 -2.10
N MET A 282 -20.70 -13.78 -3.41
CA MET A 282 -21.22 -12.62 -4.14
C MET A 282 -22.75 -12.52 -4.10
N ALA A 283 -23.45 -13.64 -4.28
CA ALA A 283 -24.90 -13.67 -4.18
C ALA A 283 -25.40 -13.24 -2.79
N GLU A 284 -24.68 -13.63 -1.72
CA GLU A 284 -24.98 -13.17 -0.36
C GLU A 284 -24.72 -11.67 -0.19
N GLN A 285 -23.63 -11.12 -0.74
CA GLN A 285 -23.36 -9.68 -0.66
C GLN A 285 -24.44 -8.85 -1.35
N GLU A 286 -24.94 -9.30 -2.50
CA GLU A 286 -26.07 -8.63 -3.16
C GLU A 286 -27.37 -8.76 -2.36
N ARG A 287 -27.62 -9.91 -1.72
CA ARG A 287 -28.76 -10.07 -0.82
C ARG A 287 -28.65 -9.11 0.38
N ARG A 288 -27.47 -8.98 0.98
CA ARG A 288 -27.23 -8.07 2.12
C ARG A 288 -27.44 -6.62 1.72
N ARG A 289 -26.88 -6.22 0.57
CA ARG A 289 -27.09 -4.91 -0.03
C ARG A 289 -28.56 -4.61 -0.25
N SER A 290 -29.35 -5.57 -0.74
CA SER A 290 -30.80 -5.39 -0.92
C SER A 290 -31.60 -5.22 0.38
N HIS A 291 -30.97 -5.45 1.55
CA HIS A 291 -31.54 -5.27 2.88
C HIS A 291 -30.85 -4.14 3.66
N ASN A 292 -30.06 -3.29 2.99
CA ASN A 292 -29.26 -2.25 3.61
C ASN A 292 -28.33 -2.79 4.73
N LEU A 293 -27.73 -3.96 4.50
CA LEU A 293 -26.72 -4.54 5.38
C LEU A 293 -25.34 -4.38 4.74
N GLY A 294 -24.34 -4.08 5.54
CA GLY A 294 -22.95 -4.01 5.08
C GLY A 294 -22.46 -5.34 4.53
N ASP A 295 -21.54 -5.26 3.58
CA ASP A 295 -20.84 -6.42 3.06
C ASP A 295 -20.01 -7.11 4.15
N GLU A 296 -19.63 -8.35 3.88
CA GLU A 296 -18.88 -9.21 4.79
C GLU A 296 -17.41 -9.37 4.36
N ILE A 297 -16.93 -8.64 3.33
CA ILE A 297 -15.50 -8.67 3.00
C ILE A 297 -14.76 -7.89 4.08
N TYR A 298 -13.71 -8.48 4.63
CA TYR A 298 -13.03 -7.88 5.77
C TYR A 298 -12.13 -6.69 5.39
N ASP A 299 -11.52 -6.75 4.20
CA ASP A 299 -10.41 -5.87 3.84
C ASP A 299 -10.34 -5.59 2.32
N VAL A 300 -9.15 -5.70 1.71
CA VAL A 300 -8.88 -5.24 0.34
C VAL A 300 -9.15 -6.33 -0.70
N THR A 301 -9.75 -5.96 -1.84
CA THR A 301 -10.05 -6.85 -2.97
C THR A 301 -9.15 -6.63 -4.20
N ALA A 302 -8.23 -5.66 -4.16
CA ALA A 302 -7.35 -5.30 -5.28
C ALA A 302 -5.88 -5.13 -4.86
N TRP A 303 -4.98 -5.98 -5.36
CA TRP A 303 -3.54 -5.98 -5.01
C TRP A 303 -2.61 -6.45 -6.14
N SER A 304 -3.07 -6.44 -7.40
CA SER A 304 -2.26 -6.90 -8.53
C SER A 304 -0.99 -6.07 -8.68
N LEU A 305 0.18 -6.66 -8.41
CA LEU A 305 1.45 -5.95 -8.45
C LEU A 305 1.76 -5.33 -9.82
N PRO A 306 1.50 -5.99 -10.98
CA PRO A 306 1.65 -5.35 -12.28
C PRO A 306 0.83 -4.05 -12.39
N LEU A 307 -0.43 -4.05 -11.96
CA LEU A 307 -1.27 -2.85 -12.00
C LEU A 307 -0.74 -1.76 -11.06
N MET A 308 -0.39 -2.11 -9.82
CA MET A 308 0.13 -1.17 -8.82
C MET A 308 1.43 -0.50 -9.27
N PHE A 309 2.25 -1.20 -10.05
CA PHE A 309 3.52 -0.68 -10.58
C PHE A 309 3.38 -0.07 -11.98
N GLY A 310 2.18 -0.06 -12.58
CA GLY A 310 1.97 0.43 -13.94
C GLY A 310 2.69 -0.40 -15.02
N VAL A 311 2.92 -1.69 -14.76
CA VAL A 311 3.58 -2.63 -15.68
C VAL A 311 2.52 -3.45 -16.42
N ASP A 312 2.57 -3.42 -17.75
CA ASP A 312 1.70 -4.21 -18.63
C ASP A 312 2.10 -5.71 -18.64
N GLY A 313 1.89 -6.37 -17.51
CA GLY A 313 2.18 -7.79 -17.33
C GLY A 313 1.22 -8.68 -18.14
N ALA A 314 1.77 -9.70 -18.82
CA ALA A 314 0.98 -10.64 -19.61
C ALA A 314 1.09 -12.07 -19.05
N ARG A 315 -0.04 -12.71 -18.76
CA ARG A 315 -0.10 -14.13 -18.40
C ARG A 315 -0.21 -14.96 -19.68
N CYS A 316 0.83 -15.74 -20.01
CA CYS A 316 0.83 -16.67 -21.12
C CYS A 316 0.56 -18.11 -20.64
N ASN A 317 -0.24 -18.88 -21.40
CA ASN A 317 -0.57 -20.29 -21.07
C ASN A 317 0.63 -21.25 -21.18
N GLY A 318 1.65 -20.90 -21.96
CA GLY A 318 2.90 -21.63 -22.10
C GLY A 318 4.10 -20.76 -21.72
N ALA A 319 5.15 -21.37 -21.18
CA ALA A 319 6.41 -20.68 -20.94
C ALA A 319 7.09 -20.39 -22.29
N PRO A 320 7.67 -19.19 -22.49
CA PRO A 320 8.39 -18.86 -23.71
C PRO A 320 9.68 -19.68 -23.86
N SER A 321 10.03 -20.04 -25.09
CA SER A 321 11.33 -20.62 -25.40
C SER A 321 12.37 -19.51 -25.56
N VAL A 322 12.95 -19.08 -24.43
CA VAL A 322 14.00 -18.05 -24.40
C VAL A 322 14.97 -18.34 -23.27
N ALA A 323 16.27 -18.17 -23.52
CA ALA A 323 17.27 -18.25 -22.47
C ALA A 323 17.13 -17.05 -21.51
N VAL A 324 17.08 -17.35 -20.21
CA VAL A 324 16.97 -16.33 -19.16
C VAL A 324 18.20 -16.34 -18.25
N GLU A 325 18.50 -15.18 -17.67
CA GLU A 325 19.43 -15.02 -16.56
C GLU A 325 18.64 -14.80 -15.26
N ALA A 326 19.02 -15.47 -14.17
CA ALA A 326 18.35 -15.29 -12.88
C ALA A 326 18.47 -13.83 -12.39
N ARG A 327 17.36 -13.28 -11.89
CA ARG A 327 17.29 -11.94 -11.32
C ARG A 327 17.52 -11.98 -9.80
N GLY A 328 18.29 -11.00 -9.28
CA GLY A 328 18.46 -10.74 -7.85
C GLY A 328 17.37 -9.82 -7.24
N PRO A 329 17.35 -9.68 -5.90
CA PRO A 329 16.33 -8.95 -5.14
C PRO A 329 16.49 -7.43 -5.15
N GLU A 330 17.43 -6.88 -5.91
CA GLU A 330 17.68 -5.45 -5.99
C GLU A 330 16.50 -4.74 -6.66
N LEU A 331 16.00 -3.70 -6.00
CA LEU A 331 14.86 -2.90 -6.47
C LEU A 331 15.25 -1.79 -7.44
N VAL A 332 16.53 -1.43 -7.45
CA VAL A 332 17.09 -0.41 -8.35
C VAL A 332 18.23 -1.05 -9.11
N ARG A 333 18.23 -0.83 -10.42
CA ARG A 333 19.35 -1.21 -11.27
C ARG A 333 20.09 0.05 -11.70
N SER A 334 21.37 0.09 -11.37
CA SER A 334 22.25 1.17 -11.84
C SER A 334 22.28 1.20 -13.36
N ALA A 335 21.98 2.36 -13.94
CA ALA A 335 22.10 2.62 -15.37
C ALA A 335 23.36 3.43 -15.64
N ALA A 336 24.13 3.02 -16.64
CA ALA A 336 25.22 3.84 -17.15
C ALA A 336 24.64 5.08 -17.85
N VAL A 337 25.27 6.23 -17.65
CA VAL A 337 24.93 7.47 -18.36
C VAL A 337 25.72 7.51 -19.66
N ALA A 338 25.03 7.41 -20.79
CA ALA A 338 25.63 7.52 -22.11
C ALA A 338 26.16 8.95 -22.34
N ASP A 339 27.29 9.07 -23.03
CA ASP A 339 27.87 10.35 -23.49
C ASP A 339 28.04 11.41 -22.38
N ALA A 340 28.46 11.00 -21.19
CA ALA A 340 28.45 11.87 -20.02
C ALA A 340 29.40 13.09 -20.07
N ASP A 341 30.29 13.13 -21.06
CA ASP A 341 31.20 14.26 -21.32
C ASP A 341 30.66 15.20 -22.41
N ALA A 342 29.42 15.01 -22.88
CA ALA A 342 28.81 15.81 -23.92
C ALA A 342 28.71 17.30 -23.55
N ALA A 343 28.87 18.17 -24.55
CA ALA A 343 29.13 19.60 -24.35
C ALA A 343 27.93 20.40 -23.80
N TYR A 344 26.69 20.09 -24.17
CA TYR A 344 25.53 20.90 -23.80
C TYR A 344 24.97 20.55 -22.42
N GLY A 345 24.75 19.26 -22.13
CA GLY A 345 24.10 18.83 -20.89
C GLY A 345 23.54 17.41 -20.94
N PHE A 346 22.45 17.17 -20.21
CA PHE A 346 21.82 15.86 -20.09
C PHE A 346 20.31 15.93 -20.35
N LEU A 347 19.78 14.85 -20.91
CA LEU A 347 18.36 14.54 -20.92
C LEU A 347 18.08 13.38 -19.96
N VAL A 348 17.05 13.48 -19.15
CA VAL A 348 16.60 12.39 -18.26
C VAL A 348 15.14 12.09 -18.54
N ARG A 349 14.84 10.82 -18.85
CA ARG A 349 13.48 10.39 -19.17
C ARG A 349 12.57 10.43 -17.93
N PRO A 350 11.28 10.75 -18.09
CA PRO A 350 10.30 10.63 -17.02
C PRO A 350 10.02 9.16 -16.68
N GLY A 351 9.27 8.92 -15.61
CA GLY A 351 8.96 7.60 -15.06
C GLY A 351 9.47 7.45 -13.64
N THR A 352 9.34 6.26 -13.04
CA THR A 352 9.65 5.99 -11.64
C THR A 352 11.07 6.41 -11.26
N GLY A 353 12.08 6.01 -12.05
CA GLY A 353 13.47 6.43 -11.83
C GLY A 353 13.67 7.94 -12.08
N GLY A 354 13.01 8.47 -13.12
CA GLY A 354 13.07 9.90 -13.46
C GLY A 354 12.50 10.81 -12.38
N THR A 355 11.38 10.44 -11.76
CA THR A 355 10.76 11.20 -10.66
C THR A 355 11.67 11.24 -9.42
N ARG A 356 12.30 10.11 -9.07
CA ARG A 356 13.29 10.05 -7.98
C ARG A 356 14.53 10.88 -8.32
N PHE A 357 14.97 10.85 -9.57
CA PHE A 357 16.06 11.70 -10.05
C PHE A 357 15.71 13.18 -9.93
N LEU A 358 14.50 13.58 -10.35
CA LEU A 358 14.05 14.96 -10.26
C LEU A 358 14.09 15.46 -8.82
N ALA A 359 13.51 14.70 -7.89
CA ALA A 359 13.52 15.03 -6.48
C ALA A 359 14.94 15.23 -5.94
N ALA A 360 15.84 14.26 -6.22
CA ALA A 360 17.23 14.34 -5.78
C ALA A 360 18.00 15.50 -6.45
N ALA A 361 17.73 15.80 -7.71
CA ALA A 361 18.32 16.90 -8.45
C ALA A 361 17.89 18.27 -7.87
N LEU A 362 16.61 18.43 -7.53
CA LEU A 362 16.09 19.63 -6.90
C LEU A 362 16.68 19.84 -5.50
N VAL A 363 16.78 18.79 -4.69
CA VAL A 363 17.44 18.82 -3.38
C VAL A 363 18.92 19.18 -3.50
N ALA A 364 19.59 18.69 -4.54
CA ALA A 364 20.98 19.05 -4.86
C ALA A 364 21.14 20.46 -5.47
N GLY A 365 20.05 21.20 -5.66
CA GLY A 365 20.07 22.57 -6.19
C GLY A 365 20.39 22.66 -7.69
N LEU A 366 20.19 21.59 -8.45
CA LEU A 366 20.42 21.60 -9.90
C LEU A 366 19.37 22.44 -10.64
N ASP A 367 19.79 23.11 -11.71
CA ASP A 367 18.88 23.74 -12.67
C ASP A 367 18.30 22.65 -13.58
N VAL A 368 17.04 22.29 -13.33
CA VAL A 368 16.29 21.29 -14.12
C VAL A 368 15.17 21.99 -14.85
N ARG A 369 15.04 21.70 -16.15
CA ARG A 369 13.91 22.11 -16.99
C ARG A 369 13.11 20.89 -17.40
N SER A 370 11.82 21.04 -17.62
CA SER A 370 10.95 19.99 -18.19
C SER A 370 10.42 20.45 -19.54
N ALA A 371 10.41 19.54 -20.52
CA ALA A 371 9.71 19.75 -21.77
C ALA A 371 8.24 19.32 -21.64
N ASP A 372 7.30 20.24 -21.87
CA ASP A 372 5.87 19.97 -21.73
C ASP A 372 5.31 19.15 -22.91
N LYS A 373 6.01 19.13 -24.05
CA LYS A 373 5.64 18.37 -25.25
C LYS A 373 6.76 17.39 -25.63
N PRO A 374 6.42 16.26 -26.29
CA PRO A 374 7.42 15.33 -26.83
C PRO A 374 8.26 15.99 -27.93
N PHE A 375 9.49 15.52 -28.09
CA PHE A 375 10.43 16.00 -29.11
C PHE A 375 11.35 14.87 -29.63
N VAL A 376 12.03 15.11 -30.75
CA VAL A 376 13.04 14.22 -31.31
C VAL A 376 14.38 14.95 -31.37
N GLN A 377 15.43 14.30 -30.88
CA GLN A 377 16.79 14.82 -30.97
C GLN A 377 17.77 13.70 -31.32
N ALA A 378 18.61 13.94 -32.33
CA ALA A 378 19.54 12.96 -32.88
C ALA A 378 18.84 11.64 -33.27
N GLY A 379 17.63 11.75 -33.82
CA GLY A 379 16.79 10.59 -34.19
C GLY A 379 16.17 9.82 -33.02
N VAL A 380 16.37 10.24 -31.77
CA VAL A 380 15.77 9.62 -30.57
C VAL A 380 14.55 10.41 -30.13
N ALA A 381 13.42 9.73 -29.95
CA ALA A 381 12.20 10.33 -29.40
C ALA A 381 12.26 10.42 -27.86
N TYR A 382 11.83 11.56 -27.33
CA TYR A 382 11.71 11.86 -25.91
C TYR A 382 10.26 12.27 -25.60
N PRO A 383 9.62 11.66 -24.58
CA PRO A 383 8.25 11.99 -24.21
C PRO A 383 8.15 13.34 -23.50
N SER A 384 6.92 13.85 -23.37
CA SER A 384 6.59 14.95 -22.45
C SER A 384 7.04 14.60 -21.01
N GLY A 385 7.52 15.61 -20.28
CA GLY A 385 8.13 15.45 -18.95
C GLY A 385 9.61 15.08 -18.98
N THR A 386 10.24 15.04 -20.16
CA THR A 386 11.70 14.83 -20.25
C THR A 386 12.42 16.01 -19.60
N MET A 387 13.28 15.69 -18.64
CA MET A 387 14.09 16.66 -17.93
C MET A 387 15.32 17.03 -18.75
N ILE A 388 15.67 18.31 -18.76
CA ILE A 388 16.82 18.88 -19.45
C ILE A 388 17.69 19.56 -18.40
N LEU A 389 18.95 19.12 -18.29
CA LEU A 389 19.96 19.67 -17.39
C LEU A 389 21.12 20.24 -18.21
N PRO A 390 21.06 21.53 -18.61
CA PRO A 390 22.16 22.17 -19.33
C PRO A 390 23.36 22.34 -18.41
N ARG A 391 24.59 22.26 -18.95
CA ARG A 391 25.80 22.63 -18.20
C ARG A 391 25.77 24.11 -17.81
N ALA A 392 25.27 24.96 -18.70
CA ALA A 392 25.04 26.37 -18.39
C ALA A 392 23.99 26.51 -17.28
N GLY A 393 24.38 27.11 -16.15
CA GLY A 393 23.53 27.27 -14.97
C GLY A 393 23.61 26.14 -13.95
N ASN A 394 24.35 25.07 -14.24
CA ASN A 394 24.63 23.97 -13.31
C ASN A 394 26.11 23.95 -12.87
N PRO A 395 26.44 23.26 -11.75
CA PRO A 395 27.81 23.11 -11.27
C PRO A 395 28.77 22.45 -12.28
N ALA A 396 30.06 22.73 -12.16
CA ALA A 396 31.10 22.16 -13.04
C ALA A 396 31.18 20.63 -12.97
N ASP A 397 30.81 20.04 -11.83
CA ASP A 397 30.79 18.58 -11.59
C ASP A 397 29.46 17.92 -12.01
N LEU A 398 28.61 18.60 -12.79
CA LEU A 398 27.29 18.09 -13.23
C LEU A 398 27.36 16.64 -13.74
N SER A 399 28.37 16.29 -14.53
CA SER A 399 28.53 14.92 -15.04
C SER A 399 28.67 13.88 -13.93
N ALA A 400 29.45 14.17 -12.88
CA ALA A 400 29.62 13.25 -11.75
C ALA A 400 28.33 13.16 -10.93
N THR A 401 27.66 14.29 -10.72
CA THR A 401 26.39 14.35 -9.99
C THR A 401 25.28 13.60 -10.73
N VAL A 402 25.10 13.80 -12.04
CA VAL A 402 24.09 13.06 -12.85
C VAL A 402 24.38 11.57 -12.85
N LYS A 403 25.64 11.13 -13.00
CA LYS A 403 26.01 9.71 -12.92
C LYS A 403 25.61 9.10 -11.57
N ARG A 404 25.92 9.79 -10.46
CA ARG A 404 25.56 9.35 -9.11
C ARG A 404 24.04 9.25 -8.93
N LEU A 405 23.31 10.29 -9.31
CA LEU A 405 21.85 10.32 -9.16
C LEU A 405 21.16 9.28 -10.04
N ALA A 406 21.59 9.10 -11.29
CA ALA A 406 21.06 8.06 -12.19
C ALA A 406 21.33 6.65 -11.62
N ALA A 407 22.52 6.41 -11.08
CA ALA A 407 22.85 5.12 -10.45
C ALA A 407 22.01 4.83 -9.20
N GLN A 408 21.71 5.84 -8.38
CA GLN A 408 20.90 5.71 -7.16
C GLN A 408 19.41 5.52 -7.43
N THR A 409 18.92 6.09 -8.53
CA THR A 409 17.48 6.18 -8.83
C THR A 409 17.02 5.18 -9.89
N GLY A 410 17.93 4.67 -10.72
CA GLY A 410 17.63 3.87 -11.91
C GLY A 410 17.22 4.70 -13.12
N ALA A 411 17.30 6.04 -13.03
CA ALA A 411 16.90 6.93 -14.10
C ALA A 411 17.73 6.73 -15.38
N VAL A 412 17.07 6.82 -16.53
CA VAL A 412 17.72 6.76 -17.84
C VAL A 412 18.13 8.18 -18.23
N ALA A 413 19.45 8.43 -18.16
CA ALA A 413 20.05 9.72 -18.49
C ALA A 413 21.01 9.59 -19.69
N THR A 414 20.97 10.56 -20.59
CA THR A 414 21.78 10.63 -21.81
C THR A 414 22.43 11.99 -21.91
N GLY A 415 23.75 12.05 -22.12
CA GLY A 415 24.45 13.29 -22.43
C GLY A 415 24.18 13.74 -23.86
N ILE A 416 24.06 15.05 -24.05
CA ILE A 416 23.76 15.66 -25.35
C ILE A 416 24.76 16.78 -25.67
N ALA A 417 25.26 16.79 -26.90
CA ALA A 417 26.29 17.72 -27.34
C ALA A 417 25.72 19.06 -27.84
N SER A 418 24.42 19.09 -28.19
CA SER A 418 23.74 20.24 -28.78
C SER A 418 22.35 20.43 -28.17
N SER A 419 21.83 21.65 -28.21
CA SER A 419 20.44 21.97 -27.88
C SER A 419 19.49 21.91 -29.08
N TRP A 420 20.00 21.56 -30.26
CA TRP A 420 19.22 21.47 -31.49
C TRP A 420 18.23 20.29 -31.40
N VAL A 421 16.97 20.56 -31.70
CA VAL A 421 15.87 19.59 -31.70
C VAL A 421 15.43 19.38 -33.14
N ASP A 422 15.37 18.12 -33.58
CA ASP A 422 15.03 17.76 -34.96
C ASP A 422 13.52 17.96 -35.23
N GLN A 423 12.68 17.61 -34.25
CA GLN A 423 11.23 17.75 -34.30
C GLN A 423 10.66 18.06 -32.91
N GLY A 424 9.66 18.94 -32.83
CA GLY A 424 9.08 19.39 -31.56
C GLY A 424 9.69 20.70 -31.05
N PRO A 425 9.39 21.12 -29.81
CA PRO A 425 9.86 22.40 -29.27
C PRO A 425 11.37 22.38 -29.02
N SER A 426 12.04 23.46 -29.41
CA SER A 426 13.44 23.70 -29.03
C SER A 426 13.57 24.01 -27.54
N PHE A 427 14.71 23.69 -26.92
CA PHE A 427 14.92 23.83 -25.47
C PHE A 427 14.83 25.27 -24.92
N GLY A 428 14.86 26.27 -25.79
CA GLY A 428 14.68 27.68 -25.44
C GLY A 428 13.26 28.21 -25.65
N SER A 429 12.30 27.38 -26.06
CA SER A 429 10.91 27.83 -26.26
C SER A 429 10.15 27.92 -24.93
N SER A 430 8.95 28.51 -24.97
CA SER A 430 8.03 28.57 -23.83
C SER A 430 7.46 27.21 -23.41
N ASP A 431 7.64 26.15 -24.21
CA ASP A 431 7.22 24.78 -23.88
C ASP A 431 8.27 24.04 -23.03
N VAL A 432 9.38 24.71 -22.67
CA VAL A 432 10.41 24.19 -21.78
C VAL A 432 10.52 25.08 -20.55
N VAL A 433 10.00 24.57 -19.44
CA VAL A 433 9.85 25.32 -18.18
C VAL A 433 10.88 24.88 -17.15
N ARG A 434 11.49 25.87 -16.48
CA ARG A 434 12.37 25.63 -15.33
C ARG A 434 11.53 25.13 -14.15
N ILE A 435 11.90 23.98 -13.59
CA ILE A 435 11.26 23.45 -12.39
C ILE A 435 11.83 24.17 -11.17
N ARG A 436 10.94 24.79 -10.39
CA ARG A 436 11.29 25.36 -9.09
C ARG A 436 11.04 24.33 -8.01
N ALA A 437 12.01 24.12 -7.11
CA ALA A 437 11.87 23.20 -5.99
C ALA A 437 10.73 23.67 -5.06
N PRO A 438 9.60 22.95 -4.97
CA PRO A 438 8.51 23.35 -4.09
C PRO A 438 8.85 23.09 -2.63
N ARG A 439 8.48 24.00 -1.73
CA ARG A 439 8.42 23.69 -0.29
C ARG A 439 7.05 23.09 0.01
N VAL A 440 7.05 21.85 0.48
CA VAL A 440 5.84 21.07 0.75
C VAL A 440 5.55 21.07 2.25
N ALA A 441 4.34 21.49 2.62
CA ALA A 441 3.77 21.30 3.94
C ALA A 441 2.71 20.20 3.91
N MET A 442 2.49 19.54 5.04
CA MET A 442 1.46 18.52 5.19
C MET A 442 0.80 18.61 6.57
N ALA A 443 -0.52 18.49 6.62
CA ALA A 443 -1.24 18.34 7.87
C ALA A 443 -0.82 17.07 8.61
N TRP A 444 -0.60 17.20 9.90
CA TRP A 444 -0.10 16.18 10.81
C TRP A 444 -0.87 16.30 12.13
N ASP A 445 -0.92 15.26 12.94
CA ASP A 445 -1.71 15.25 14.19
C ASP A 445 -3.23 15.20 13.96
N SER A 446 -3.98 14.94 15.03
CA SER A 446 -5.44 14.93 15.01
C SER A 446 -6.00 16.18 14.30
N PRO A 447 -6.95 16.02 13.35
CA PRO A 447 -7.79 14.85 13.10
C PRO A 447 -7.31 14.00 11.91
N THR A 448 -6.06 14.14 11.48
CA THR A 448 -5.52 13.39 10.33
C THR A 448 -5.44 11.89 10.64
N ARG A 449 -5.82 11.02 9.70
CA ARG A 449 -5.62 9.57 9.84
C ARG A 449 -4.13 9.25 9.74
N ALA A 450 -3.61 8.52 10.72
CA ALA A 450 -2.17 8.25 10.86
C ALA A 450 -1.59 7.56 9.61
N GLU A 451 -2.26 6.54 9.08
CA GLU A 451 -1.80 5.78 7.92
C GLU A 451 -1.79 6.60 6.62
N SER A 452 -2.77 7.49 6.43
CA SER A 452 -2.80 8.39 5.28
C SER A 452 -1.65 9.40 5.33
N ALA A 453 -1.40 10.02 6.50
CA ALA A 453 -0.25 10.91 6.66
C ALA A 453 1.09 10.18 6.54
N GLY A 454 1.19 8.98 7.13
CA GLY A 454 2.37 8.13 7.09
C GLY A 454 2.75 7.70 5.68
N SER A 455 1.80 7.12 4.95
CA SER A 455 2.01 6.64 3.58
C SER A 455 2.40 7.76 2.61
N ILE A 456 1.71 8.91 2.64
CA ILE A 456 2.05 10.06 1.80
C ILE A 456 3.46 10.57 2.10
N ARG A 457 3.77 10.75 3.40
CA ARG A 457 5.09 11.22 3.82
C ARG A 457 6.19 10.23 3.44
N TRP A 458 5.93 8.93 3.56
CA TRP A 458 6.86 7.88 3.15
C TRP A 458 7.15 7.93 1.64
N VAL A 459 6.13 8.08 0.81
CA VAL A 459 6.32 8.21 -0.65
C VAL A 459 7.19 9.43 -0.98
N LEU A 460 6.94 10.56 -0.33
CA LEU A 460 7.71 11.78 -0.60
C LEU A 460 9.15 11.68 -0.06
N GLU A 461 9.33 11.32 1.21
CA GLU A 461 10.64 11.39 1.88
C GLU A 461 11.52 10.15 1.64
N GLN A 462 10.93 8.95 1.55
CA GLN A 462 11.69 7.69 1.44
C GLN A 462 11.71 7.16 0.00
N GLU A 463 10.58 7.17 -0.70
CA GLU A 463 10.54 6.67 -2.08
C GLU A 463 11.13 7.69 -3.06
N MET A 464 10.71 8.96 -2.96
CA MET A 464 11.19 10.04 -3.83
C MET A 464 12.44 10.74 -3.30
N GLY A 465 12.65 10.80 -1.98
CA GLY A 465 13.78 11.51 -1.39
C GLY A 465 13.59 13.03 -1.30
N TYR A 466 12.35 13.51 -1.17
CA TYR A 466 12.00 14.93 -1.14
C TYR A 466 11.40 15.34 0.21
N PRO A 467 11.86 16.44 0.84
CA PRO A 467 11.50 16.78 2.21
C PRO A 467 10.06 17.32 2.34
N VAL A 468 9.39 16.96 3.45
CA VAL A 468 8.06 17.46 3.79
C VAL A 468 8.08 18.11 5.17
N THR A 469 7.47 19.30 5.29
CA THR A 469 7.23 19.92 6.59
C THR A 469 5.89 19.44 7.15
N ALA A 470 5.92 18.49 8.09
CA ALA A 470 4.74 18.09 8.84
C ALA A 470 4.35 19.20 9.84
N ILE A 471 3.13 19.72 9.72
CA ILE A 471 2.59 20.79 10.56
C ILE A 471 1.38 20.24 11.31
N ARG A 472 1.36 20.39 12.64
CA ARG A 472 0.20 20.00 13.45
C ARG A 472 -1.04 20.73 12.93
N THR A 473 -2.14 20.00 12.74
CA THR A 473 -3.34 20.55 12.11
C THR A 473 -3.84 21.80 12.83
N ALA A 474 -3.85 21.80 14.17
CA ALA A 474 -4.22 22.97 14.96
C ALA A 474 -3.32 24.20 14.72
N THR A 475 -2.04 24.00 14.37
CA THR A 475 -1.11 25.09 14.06
C THR A 475 -1.37 25.71 12.69
N LEU A 476 -1.98 24.97 11.75
CA LEU A 476 -2.32 25.52 10.42
C LEU A 476 -3.27 26.72 10.52
N SER A 477 -4.02 26.84 11.61
CA SER A 477 -4.96 27.96 11.79
C SER A 477 -4.28 29.32 11.90
N SER A 478 -3.01 29.37 12.31
CA SER A 478 -2.25 30.62 12.49
C SER A 478 -0.87 30.60 11.82
N ALA A 479 -0.50 29.50 11.17
CA ALA A 479 0.79 29.38 10.49
C ALA A 479 0.89 30.34 9.29
N ASP A 480 2.06 30.94 9.11
CA ASP A 480 2.42 31.63 7.87
C ASP A 480 2.68 30.60 6.75
N LEU A 481 1.67 30.40 5.91
CA LEU A 481 1.71 29.45 4.80
C LEU A 481 2.42 30.00 3.55
N SER A 482 2.72 31.31 3.48
CA SER A 482 3.38 31.92 2.31
C SER A 482 4.76 31.33 2.00
N ARG A 483 5.35 30.67 3.00
CA ARG A 483 6.62 29.95 2.92
C ARG A 483 6.55 28.63 2.13
N TYR A 484 5.35 28.14 1.80
CA TYR A 484 5.12 26.85 1.16
C TYR A 484 4.38 27.03 -0.17
N GLN A 485 4.75 26.20 -1.16
CA GLN A 485 4.09 26.16 -2.46
C GLN A 485 2.98 25.12 -2.49
N VAL A 486 3.10 24.07 -1.67
CA VAL A 486 2.16 22.96 -1.61
C VAL A 486 1.76 22.71 -0.16
N LEU A 487 0.47 22.49 0.07
CA LEU A 487 -0.09 22.00 1.33
C LEU A 487 -0.86 20.73 1.02
N ILE A 488 -0.51 19.65 1.70
CA ILE A 488 -1.20 18.36 1.60
C ILE A 488 -2.09 18.19 2.83
N ILE A 489 -3.37 17.88 2.60
CA ILE A 489 -4.34 17.49 3.62
C ILE A 489 -4.68 16.01 3.40
N PRO A 490 -4.07 15.09 4.16
CA PRO A 490 -4.35 13.67 4.06
C PRO A 490 -5.80 13.35 4.48
N GLU A 491 -6.18 12.08 4.36
CA GLU A 491 -7.44 11.62 4.95
C GLU A 491 -7.49 11.93 6.44
N GLY A 492 -8.68 12.21 6.94
CA GLY A 492 -8.88 12.63 8.31
C GLY A 492 -10.35 12.72 8.65
N TYR A 493 -10.61 13.01 9.90
CA TYR A 493 -11.96 13.17 10.42
C TYR A 493 -12.39 14.64 10.28
N ASN A 494 -12.81 15.26 11.38
CA ASN A 494 -13.35 16.61 11.38
C ASN A 494 -12.27 17.70 11.30
N TYR A 495 -11.65 17.88 10.13
CA TYR A 495 -10.68 18.97 9.90
C TYR A 495 -11.26 20.35 10.23
N LYS A 496 -12.52 20.61 9.86
CA LYS A 496 -13.19 21.89 10.15
C LYS A 496 -13.27 22.15 11.65
N GLY A 497 -13.54 21.13 12.46
CA GLY A 497 -13.60 21.24 13.92
C GLY A 497 -12.25 21.62 14.55
N VAL A 498 -11.13 21.15 13.99
CA VAL A 498 -9.79 21.46 14.51
C VAL A 498 -9.24 22.78 13.95
N LEU A 499 -9.46 23.04 12.67
CA LEU A 499 -8.98 24.27 12.01
C LEU A 499 -9.81 25.49 12.42
N GLY A 500 -11.11 25.32 12.65
CA GLY A 500 -12.08 26.41 12.79
C GLY A 500 -12.18 27.27 11.53
N ASP A 501 -13.05 28.28 11.59
CA ASP A 501 -13.25 29.21 10.47
C ASP A 501 -11.96 29.99 10.14
N ALA A 502 -11.16 30.33 11.16
CA ALA A 502 -9.89 31.02 11.00
C ALA A 502 -8.88 30.19 10.18
N GLY A 503 -8.75 28.89 10.46
CA GLY A 503 -7.82 28.04 9.73
C GLY A 503 -8.27 27.74 8.30
N VAL A 504 -9.58 27.58 8.10
CA VAL A 504 -10.13 27.46 6.74
C VAL A 504 -9.87 28.74 5.94
N ALA A 505 -10.10 29.92 6.54
CA ALA A 505 -9.81 31.20 5.89
C ALA A 505 -8.31 31.37 5.58
N ASN A 506 -7.41 30.97 6.49
CA ASN A 506 -5.96 31.03 6.27
C ASN A 506 -5.54 30.18 5.05
N ILE A 507 -6.02 28.94 4.97
CA ILE A 507 -5.75 28.06 3.83
C ILE A 507 -6.31 28.66 2.54
N LYS A 508 -7.55 29.20 2.58
CA LYS A 508 -8.18 29.82 1.42
C LYS A 508 -7.39 31.00 0.87
N THR A 509 -7.02 31.95 1.73
CA THR A 509 -6.20 33.10 1.33
C THR A 509 -4.85 32.66 0.77
N TRP A 510 -4.24 31.61 1.33
CA TRP A 510 -3.00 31.06 0.78
C TRP A 510 -3.18 30.45 -0.63
N VAL A 511 -4.27 29.71 -0.87
CA VAL A 511 -4.61 29.19 -2.22
C VAL A 511 -4.85 30.34 -3.20
N GLU A 512 -5.62 31.37 -2.80
CA GLU A 512 -5.88 32.57 -3.61
C GLU A 512 -4.59 33.31 -4.00
N ASN A 513 -3.55 33.22 -3.16
CA ASN A 513 -2.22 33.77 -3.42
C ASN A 513 -1.31 32.85 -4.26
N GLY A 514 -1.85 31.77 -4.84
CA GLY A 514 -1.13 30.87 -5.75
C GLY A 514 -0.60 29.59 -5.09
N GLY A 515 -1.01 29.28 -3.85
CA GLY A 515 -0.72 28.01 -3.20
C GLY A 515 -1.43 26.82 -3.86
N THR A 516 -0.79 25.66 -3.90
CA THR A 516 -1.38 24.41 -4.43
C THR A 516 -1.84 23.51 -3.30
N LEU A 517 -3.16 23.44 -3.07
CA LEU A 517 -3.77 22.52 -2.11
C LEU A 517 -3.96 21.13 -2.73
N ILE A 518 -3.46 20.10 -2.06
CA ILE A 518 -3.71 18.70 -2.41
C ILE A 518 -4.49 18.07 -1.26
N THR A 519 -5.68 17.55 -1.53
CA THR A 519 -6.48 16.81 -0.55
C THR A 519 -6.59 15.35 -0.94
N VAL A 520 -6.59 14.45 0.04
CA VAL A 520 -6.67 12.99 -0.18
C VAL A 520 -7.88 12.42 0.56
N GLY A 521 -8.64 11.56 -0.11
CA GLY A 521 -9.84 10.88 0.40
C GLY A 521 -10.76 11.82 1.17
N THR A 522 -11.04 11.50 2.43
CA THR A 522 -11.92 12.27 3.32
C THR A 522 -11.43 13.69 3.62
N GLY A 523 -10.13 13.97 3.49
CA GLY A 523 -9.58 15.33 3.62
C GLY A 523 -10.16 16.31 2.59
N THR A 524 -10.63 15.80 1.46
CA THR A 524 -11.28 16.59 0.39
C THR A 524 -12.60 17.23 0.87
N ARG A 525 -13.27 16.66 1.88
CA ARG A 525 -14.49 17.23 2.45
C ARG A 525 -14.28 18.67 2.95
N MET A 526 -13.13 18.93 3.59
CA MET A 526 -12.79 20.26 4.07
C MET A 526 -12.71 21.29 2.92
N ALA A 527 -12.08 20.92 1.80
CA ALA A 527 -11.96 21.80 0.64
C ALA A 527 -13.31 22.04 -0.06
N VAL A 528 -14.19 21.04 -0.11
CA VAL A 528 -15.56 21.18 -0.61
C VAL A 528 -16.38 22.11 0.28
N ASP A 529 -16.40 21.87 1.60
CA ASP A 529 -17.16 22.66 2.57
C ASP A 529 -16.67 24.12 2.65
N ALA A 530 -15.39 24.36 2.36
CA ALA A 530 -14.77 25.68 2.29
C ALA A 530 -14.96 26.40 0.94
N ALA A 531 -15.65 25.77 -0.03
CA ALA A 531 -15.79 26.24 -1.41
C ALA A 531 -14.44 26.50 -2.13
N LEU A 532 -13.42 25.70 -1.80
CA LEU A 532 -12.12 25.69 -2.50
C LEU A 532 -12.14 24.80 -3.75
N LEU A 533 -13.16 23.95 -3.88
CA LEU A 533 -13.39 23.11 -5.04
C LEU A 533 -14.80 23.36 -5.59
N ALA A 534 -14.92 23.43 -6.91
CA ALA A 534 -16.21 23.49 -7.61
C ALA A 534 -16.86 22.09 -7.68
N THR A 535 -16.94 21.41 -6.54
CA THR A 535 -17.48 20.05 -6.40
C THR A 535 -18.43 20.04 -5.21
N ARG A 536 -19.43 19.16 -5.26
CA ARG A 536 -20.37 18.95 -4.16
C ARG A 536 -20.36 17.48 -3.76
N ARG A 537 -20.70 17.20 -2.51
CA ARG A 537 -20.94 15.81 -2.06
C ARG A 537 -22.22 15.29 -2.68
N GLU A 538 -22.18 14.08 -3.21
CA GLU A 538 -23.36 13.29 -3.51
C GLU A 538 -23.86 12.63 -2.21
N GLN A 539 -25.16 12.68 -1.98
CA GLN A 539 -25.84 12.07 -0.85
C GLN A 539 -26.85 11.05 -1.40
N VAL A 540 -27.22 10.04 -0.60
CA VAL A 540 -28.33 9.13 -0.91
C VAL A 540 -29.60 9.94 -1.13
N ALA A 541 -30.37 9.59 -2.18
CA ALA A 541 -31.70 10.15 -2.39
C ALA A 541 -32.66 9.66 -1.30
N ALA A 542 -33.51 10.54 -0.76
CA ALA A 542 -34.44 10.17 0.31
C ALA A 542 -35.46 9.15 -0.18
N GLU A 543 -35.78 8.14 0.64
CA GLU A 543 -36.92 7.25 0.40
C GLU A 543 -38.21 8.08 0.38
N GLY A 544 -38.81 8.19 -0.81
CA GLY A 544 -39.99 9.03 -1.09
C GLY A 544 -39.85 9.86 -2.38
N ASP A 545 -38.61 10.10 -2.83
CA ASP A 545 -38.29 10.93 -4.00
C ASP A 545 -37.61 10.14 -5.14
N ALA A 546 -37.79 8.82 -5.21
CA ALA A 546 -37.34 8.04 -6.37
C ALA A 546 -38.18 8.46 -7.60
N PRO A 547 -37.61 9.14 -8.62
CA PRO A 547 -38.34 9.40 -9.84
C PRO A 547 -38.60 8.07 -10.54
N ASP A 548 -39.75 7.98 -11.20
CA ASP A 548 -40.06 6.89 -12.12
C ASP A 548 -38.87 6.70 -13.07
N ALA A 549 -38.37 5.47 -13.22
CA ALA A 549 -37.08 5.17 -13.86
C ALA A 549 -36.98 5.61 -15.35
N ASP A 550 -38.08 6.07 -15.93
CA ASP A 550 -38.21 6.57 -17.31
C ASP A 550 -38.44 8.10 -17.41
N ALA A 551 -38.42 8.85 -16.30
CA ALA A 551 -38.65 10.29 -16.32
C ALA A 551 -37.32 11.08 -16.38
N ALA A 552 -37.08 11.79 -17.49
CA ALA A 552 -36.03 12.80 -17.56
C ALA A 552 -36.37 13.98 -16.63
N PHE A 553 -35.42 14.46 -15.82
CA PHE A 553 -35.59 15.66 -15.00
C PHE A 553 -35.95 16.86 -15.90
N ALA A 554 -37.05 17.55 -15.60
CA ALA A 554 -37.52 18.69 -16.37
C ALA A 554 -36.70 19.95 -16.12
N SER A 555 -35.89 19.98 -15.05
CA SER A 555 -34.98 21.09 -14.76
C SER A 555 -33.79 20.68 -13.88
N GLU A 556 -32.73 21.47 -13.92
CA GLU A 556 -31.58 21.32 -13.02
C GLU A 556 -31.98 21.50 -11.55
N ALA A 557 -33.00 22.31 -11.27
CA ALA A 557 -33.52 22.51 -9.91
C ALA A 557 -34.18 21.25 -9.35
N GLU A 558 -34.90 20.50 -10.20
CA GLU A 558 -35.55 19.24 -9.85
C GLU A 558 -34.51 18.13 -9.59
N TYR A 559 -33.50 18.03 -10.46
CA TYR A 559 -32.35 17.16 -10.22
C TYR A 559 -31.60 17.52 -8.91
N ARG A 560 -31.42 18.83 -8.63
CA ARG A 560 -30.78 19.31 -7.40
C ARG A 560 -31.59 18.98 -6.14
N ALA A 561 -32.92 18.96 -6.21
CA ALA A 561 -33.78 18.61 -5.10
C ALA A 561 -33.72 17.10 -4.77
N ALA A 562 -33.74 16.24 -5.80
CA ALA A 562 -33.74 14.77 -5.63
C ALA A 562 -32.48 14.22 -4.92
N ILE A 563 -31.33 14.85 -5.11
CA ILE A 563 -30.05 14.45 -4.46
C ILE A 563 -29.77 15.17 -3.14
N ALA A 564 -30.63 16.12 -2.73
CA ALA A 564 -30.43 16.89 -1.51
C ALA A 564 -30.96 16.17 -0.26
N GLY A 565 -31.74 15.09 -0.43
CA GLY A 565 -32.45 14.40 0.63
C GLY A 565 -31.67 13.24 1.27
N GLY A 566 -30.63 13.53 2.05
CA GLY A 566 -30.00 12.50 2.88
C GLY A 566 -28.67 12.97 3.46
N GLU A 567 -28.36 12.62 4.70
CA GLU A 567 -26.99 12.75 5.25
C GLU A 567 -26.15 11.47 5.01
N ARG A 568 -26.79 10.45 4.43
CA ARG A 568 -26.19 9.14 4.15
C ARG A 568 -25.42 9.19 2.83
N SER A 569 -24.23 8.58 2.84
CA SER A 569 -23.40 8.36 1.65
C SER A 569 -24.04 7.30 0.76
N PRO A 570 -23.91 7.34 -0.59
CA PRO A 570 -24.40 6.28 -1.48
C PRO A 570 -23.97 4.86 -1.06
N ASP A 571 -22.82 4.75 -0.38
CA ASP A 571 -22.26 3.51 0.16
C ASP A 571 -22.51 3.30 1.66
N SER A 572 -23.24 4.19 2.34
CA SER A 572 -23.64 3.97 3.74
C SER A 572 -24.95 3.18 3.78
N VAL A 573 -24.80 1.89 4.05
CA VAL A 573 -25.85 1.01 4.57
C VAL A 573 -26.31 1.42 5.97
#